data_AF-D4XCS7-F1
#
_entry.id   AF-D4XCS7-F1
#
_cell.length_a   1.000
_cell.length_b   1.000
_cell.length_c   1.000
_cell.angle_alpha   90.00
_cell.angle_beta   90.00
_cell.angle_gamma   90.00
#
_symmetry.space_group_name_H-M   'P 1'
#
loop_
_entity.id
_entity.type
_entity.pdbx_description
1 polymer ?
#
loop_
_entity_poly.entity_id
_entity_poly.type
_entity_poly.pdbx_seq_one_letter_code
_entity_poly.pdbx_strand_id
1 'polypeptide(L)'
;MTIESASSADRHHHVEAALADIVELLKAGQTLNAAASPATVPSLRTNAAQTATPAAASSSDAGADISPVAPTSNAAAAITREQLAAITARLEQLAERPDLFPAADFPAPPVDQGTGASTRYRLNPDAPAGTPALYLNSINPGKTTLPHNHTTWAAIVALSGQELNRVYRRSDDGSQPGRATLELVREVVVQPGQSVSFLPDDIHSIHVTGDTPTLHFHLYGQPLETLSGRIGIDLASGQILNYNATQMKPGQEERA
;
A
#
# COMPACT_ATOMS: atom_id res chain seq x y z
N MET A 1 17.43 27.34 -1.09
CA MET A 1 18.48 26.47 -0.54
C MET A 1 18.41 25.18 -1.34
N THR A 2 19.36 24.95 -2.24
CA THR A 2 19.41 23.72 -3.03
C THR A 2 19.85 22.62 -2.07
N ILE A 3 18.97 21.66 -1.79
CA ILE A 3 19.35 20.48 -1.03
C ILE A 3 20.18 19.63 -2.00
N GLU A 4 21.46 19.39 -1.68
CA GLU A 4 22.28 18.46 -2.46
C GLU A 4 21.64 17.07 -2.38
N SER A 5 21.49 16.41 -3.52
CA SER A 5 20.94 15.05 -3.55
C SER A 5 21.90 14.08 -2.89
N ALA A 6 21.37 13.18 -2.07
CA ALA A 6 22.17 12.11 -1.50
C ALA A 6 22.69 11.17 -2.59
N SER A 7 23.88 10.60 -2.38
CA SER A 7 24.43 9.61 -3.30
C SER A 7 23.52 8.37 -3.38
N SER A 8 23.64 7.60 -4.47
CA SER A 8 22.92 6.31 -4.60
C SER A 8 23.26 5.37 -3.45
N ALA A 9 24.52 5.35 -2.97
CA ALA A 9 24.93 4.53 -1.84
C ALA A 9 24.28 4.96 -0.51
N ASP A 10 24.20 6.27 -0.25
CA ASP A 10 23.53 6.79 0.95
C ASP A 10 22.03 6.48 0.94
N ARG A 11 21.38 6.64 -0.23
CA ARG A 11 19.98 6.27 -0.43
C ARG A 11 19.74 4.80 -0.17
N HIS A 12 20.56 3.93 -0.75
CA HIS A 12 20.47 2.49 -0.55
C HIS A 12 20.63 2.11 0.93
N HIS A 13 21.62 2.69 1.63
CA HIS A 13 21.80 2.46 3.07
C HIS A 13 20.56 2.80 3.89
N HIS A 14 19.91 3.95 3.62
CA HIS A 14 18.70 4.35 4.33
C HIS A 14 17.47 3.49 3.99
N VAL A 15 17.35 3.05 2.73
CA VAL A 15 16.31 2.12 2.30
C VAL A 15 16.47 0.76 3.01
N GLU A 16 17.67 0.21 3.03
CA GLU A 16 17.98 -1.06 3.70
C GLU A 16 17.73 -0.98 5.21
N ALA A 17 18.13 0.13 5.86
CA ALA A 17 17.85 0.34 7.28
C ALA A 17 16.34 0.40 7.57
N ALA A 18 15.56 1.12 6.75
CA ALA A 18 14.11 1.17 6.93
C ALA A 18 13.44 -0.19 6.71
N LEU A 19 13.90 -0.96 5.72
CA LEU A 19 13.40 -2.31 5.46
C LEU A 19 13.77 -3.29 6.57
N ALA A 20 14.97 -3.18 7.15
CA ALA A 20 15.36 -3.99 8.30
C ALA A 20 14.43 -3.74 9.50
N ASP A 21 14.13 -2.48 9.81
CA ASP A 21 13.17 -2.13 10.88
C ASP A 21 11.77 -2.70 10.60
N ILE A 22 11.30 -2.61 9.36
CA ILE A 22 10.01 -3.16 8.93
C ILE A 22 9.98 -4.68 9.08
N VAL A 23 11.07 -5.37 8.74
CA VAL A 23 11.19 -6.83 8.91
C VAL A 23 11.13 -7.21 10.39
N GLU A 24 11.74 -6.43 11.28
CA GLU A 24 11.62 -6.67 12.73
C GLU A 24 10.19 -6.43 13.25
N LEU A 25 9.48 -5.40 12.76
CA LEU A 25 8.06 -5.18 13.08
C LEU A 25 7.17 -6.36 12.64
N LEU A 26 7.46 -6.94 11.47
CA LEU A 26 6.76 -8.12 10.98
C LEU A 26 6.99 -9.34 11.89
N LYS A 27 8.23 -9.60 12.28
CA LYS A 27 8.59 -10.70 13.20
C LYS A 27 7.95 -10.52 14.57
N ALA A 28 7.96 -9.30 15.12
CA ALA A 28 7.43 -9.00 16.44
C ALA A 28 5.92 -9.29 16.55
N GLY A 29 5.13 -9.01 15.52
CA GLY A 29 3.70 -9.38 15.59
C GLY A 29 3.41 -10.84 15.24
N GLN A 30 4.31 -11.54 14.54
CA GLN A 30 4.21 -13.00 14.42
C GLN A 30 4.41 -13.72 15.76
N THR A 31 5.34 -13.26 16.59
CA THR A 31 5.57 -13.84 17.93
C THR A 31 4.41 -13.56 18.88
N LEU A 32 3.82 -12.36 18.83
CA LEU A 32 2.61 -12.02 19.59
C LEU A 32 1.40 -12.87 19.17
N ASN A 33 1.18 -13.06 17.86
CA ASN A 33 0.09 -13.90 17.36
C ASN A 33 0.26 -15.38 17.71
N ALA A 34 1.49 -15.90 17.69
CA ALA A 34 1.79 -17.27 18.09
C ALA A 34 1.53 -17.52 19.60
N ALA A 35 1.78 -16.52 20.44
CA ALA A 35 1.51 -16.58 21.88
C ALA A 35 0.01 -16.49 22.23
N ALA A 36 -0.85 -16.05 21.30
CA ALA A 36 -2.27 -15.77 21.53
C ALA A 36 -3.26 -16.90 21.12
N SER A 37 -2.79 -18.08 20.67
CA SER A 37 -3.68 -19.24 20.42
C SER A 37 -4.19 -19.90 21.71
N PRO A 38 -5.43 -20.42 21.75
CA PRO A 38 -6.33 -20.11 22.86
C PRO A 38 -6.22 -21.09 24.04
N ALA A 39 -5.89 -20.57 25.21
CA ALA A 39 -6.48 -21.10 26.43
C ALA A 39 -7.95 -20.66 26.48
N THR A 40 -8.85 -21.61 26.69
CA THR A 40 -10.29 -21.36 26.86
C THR A 40 -10.52 -20.36 28.00
N VAL A 41 -11.12 -19.21 27.71
CA VAL A 41 -11.57 -18.27 28.76
C VAL A 41 -13.05 -17.96 28.55
N PRO A 42 -13.90 -18.14 29.58
CA PRO A 42 -15.34 -17.96 29.49
C PRO A 42 -15.74 -16.48 29.45
N SER A 43 -16.90 -16.23 28.84
CA SER A 43 -17.49 -14.92 28.65
C SER A 43 -17.73 -14.16 29.96
N LEU A 44 -17.17 -12.96 30.06
CA LEU A 44 -17.58 -11.94 31.02
C LEU A 44 -17.82 -10.62 30.29
N ARG A 45 -19.05 -10.10 30.45
CA ARG A 45 -19.43 -8.73 30.06
C ARG A 45 -18.82 -7.76 31.06
N THR A 46 -18.34 -6.61 30.60
CA THR A 46 -18.46 -5.34 31.34
C THR A 46 -18.28 -4.10 30.47
N ASN A 47 -18.83 -3.00 30.97
CA ASN A 47 -19.12 -1.72 30.36
C ASN A 47 -18.04 -0.66 30.66
N ALA A 48 -18.08 0.42 29.86
CA ALA A 48 -17.74 1.82 30.16
C ALA A 48 -16.30 2.37 29.98
N ALA A 49 -16.22 3.29 29.01
CA ALA A 49 -15.64 4.65 29.00
C ALA A 49 -14.26 4.94 29.59
N GLN A 50 -13.37 5.53 28.77
CA GLN A 50 -12.47 6.59 29.23
C GLN A 50 -12.04 7.58 28.13
N THR A 51 -11.79 8.79 28.60
CA THR A 51 -11.64 10.11 27.98
C THR A 51 -10.30 10.34 27.26
N ALA A 52 -10.35 11.12 26.17
CA ALA A 52 -9.19 11.56 25.38
C ALA A 52 -8.60 12.90 25.86
N THR A 53 -7.28 13.04 25.66
CA THR A 53 -6.54 14.32 25.70
C THR A 53 -5.65 14.38 24.45
N PRO A 54 -5.49 15.52 23.74
CA PRO A 54 -4.85 15.52 22.43
C PRO A 54 -3.35 15.81 22.51
N ALA A 55 -2.55 15.03 21.78
CA ALA A 55 -1.20 15.39 21.33
C ALA A 55 -1.17 15.23 19.81
N ALA A 56 -0.46 16.13 19.13
CA ALA A 56 -0.46 16.30 17.67
C ALA A 56 -0.31 14.97 16.91
N ALA A 57 -1.37 14.57 16.21
CA ALA A 57 -1.43 13.32 15.46
C ALA A 57 -1.13 13.58 13.98
N SER A 58 -0.09 12.92 13.46
CA SER A 58 -0.07 12.52 12.05
C SER A 58 -1.31 11.65 11.83
N SER A 59 -2.22 12.06 10.95
CA SER A 59 -3.50 11.39 10.73
C SER A 59 -3.29 10.11 9.93
N SER A 60 -2.70 9.10 10.56
CA SER A 60 -2.77 7.73 10.07
C SER A 60 -4.23 7.28 10.10
N ASP A 61 -4.62 6.58 9.05
CA ASP A 61 -5.97 6.07 8.83
C ASP A 61 -6.36 5.11 9.97
N ALA A 62 -7.12 5.60 10.95
CA ALA A 62 -7.73 4.80 11.99
C ALA A 62 -8.78 3.88 11.32
N GLY A 63 -8.32 2.68 10.96
CA GLY A 63 -8.97 1.76 10.05
C GLY A 63 -10.46 1.57 10.29
N ALA A 64 -11.27 1.98 9.30
CA ALA A 64 -12.63 1.50 9.17
C ALA A 64 -12.58 -0.03 8.95
N ASP A 65 -13.45 -0.76 9.65
CA ASP A 65 -13.63 -2.20 9.48
C ASP A 65 -14.19 -2.51 8.09
N ILE A 66 -13.30 -2.82 7.14
CA ILE A 66 -13.62 -3.21 5.76
C ILE A 66 -13.51 -4.73 5.57
N SER A 67 -13.77 -5.51 6.63
CA SER A 67 -13.67 -6.98 6.61
C SER A 67 -14.31 -7.60 5.35
N PRO A 68 -13.57 -8.43 4.58
CA PRO A 68 -14.08 -9.02 3.35
C PRO A 68 -15.16 -10.07 3.64
N VAL A 69 -16.11 -10.20 2.70
CA VAL A 69 -17.24 -11.15 2.79
C VAL A 69 -16.77 -12.63 2.70
N ALA A 70 -15.58 -12.87 2.14
CA ALA A 70 -14.82 -14.11 2.28
C ALA A 70 -13.34 -13.85 1.93
N PRO A 71 -12.35 -14.41 2.65
CA PRO A 71 -10.95 -14.23 2.31
C PRO A 71 -10.62 -14.90 0.96
N THR A 72 -9.91 -14.19 0.08
CA THR A 72 -9.43 -14.78 -1.18
C THR A 72 -8.03 -15.37 -1.07
N SER A 73 -7.35 -15.13 0.06
CA SER A 73 -5.99 -15.60 0.33
C SER A 73 -5.96 -16.66 1.43
N ASN A 74 -5.17 -17.74 1.21
CA ASN A 74 -4.92 -18.77 2.22
C ASN A 74 -3.96 -18.19 3.26
N ALA A 75 -4.43 -18.07 4.51
CA ALA A 75 -3.75 -17.37 5.59
C ALA A 75 -2.44 -18.06 6.03
N ALA A 76 -1.31 -17.64 5.47
CA ALA A 76 -0.05 -17.61 6.22
C ALA A 76 -0.12 -16.42 7.19
N ALA A 77 0.33 -16.60 8.44
CA ALA A 77 0.22 -15.68 9.59
C ALA A 77 -0.10 -14.23 9.20
N ALA A 78 -1.39 -13.89 9.23
CA ALA A 78 -1.89 -12.64 8.68
C ALA A 78 -1.37 -11.45 9.50
N ILE A 79 -0.78 -10.47 8.82
CA ILE A 79 -0.44 -9.17 9.41
C ILE A 79 -1.72 -8.51 9.94
N THR A 80 -1.65 -7.91 11.12
CA THR A 80 -2.76 -7.13 11.68
C THR A 80 -2.77 -5.70 11.16
N ARG A 81 -3.90 -5.00 11.24
CA ARG A 81 -3.96 -3.57 10.91
C ARG A 81 -3.04 -2.72 11.81
N GLU A 82 -2.88 -3.12 13.07
CA GLU A 82 -1.97 -2.44 14.01
C GLU A 82 -0.50 -2.57 13.57
N GLN A 83 -0.06 -3.78 13.21
CA GLN A 83 1.27 -3.98 12.63
C GLN A 83 1.44 -3.18 11.34
N LEU A 84 0.42 -3.19 10.46
CA LEU A 84 0.47 -2.46 9.20
C LEU A 84 0.53 -0.94 9.43
N ALA A 85 -0.12 -0.42 10.47
CA ALA A 85 -0.01 0.98 10.88
C ALA A 85 1.42 1.32 11.35
N ALA A 86 2.05 0.44 12.14
CA ALA A 86 3.46 0.63 12.55
C ALA A 86 4.43 0.60 11.36
N ILE A 87 4.23 -0.30 10.40
CA ILE A 87 5.00 -0.35 9.15
C ILE A 87 4.80 0.93 8.33
N THR A 88 3.55 1.40 8.22
CA THR A 88 3.22 2.64 7.50
C THR A 88 3.92 3.84 8.14
N ALA A 89 3.89 3.95 9.47
CA ALA A 89 4.60 5.00 10.20
C ALA A 89 6.12 4.96 9.96
N ARG A 90 6.72 3.76 9.87
CA ARG A 90 8.14 3.64 9.54
C ARG A 90 8.46 4.11 8.11
N LEU A 91 7.56 3.85 7.16
CA LEU A 91 7.67 4.32 5.78
C LEU A 91 7.47 5.84 5.67
N GLU A 92 6.58 6.42 6.47
CA GLU A 92 6.41 7.88 6.61
C GLU A 92 7.71 8.56 7.06
N GLN A 93 8.40 8.00 8.05
CA GLN A 93 9.71 8.51 8.49
C GLN A 93 10.77 8.47 7.38
N LEU A 94 10.70 7.50 6.46
CA LEU A 94 11.58 7.49 5.29
C LEU A 94 11.20 8.59 4.29
N ALA A 95 9.90 8.88 4.13
CA ALA A 95 9.40 9.94 3.25
C ALA A 95 9.73 11.36 3.75
N GLU A 96 10.01 11.53 5.05
CA GLU A 96 10.54 12.78 5.63
C GLU A 96 11.98 13.10 5.19
N ARG A 97 12.60 12.24 4.37
CA ARG A 97 13.92 12.43 3.77
C ARG A 97 13.84 12.63 2.24
N PRO A 98 13.18 13.70 1.74
CA PRO A 98 13.05 13.94 0.30
C PRO A 98 14.40 14.19 -0.39
N ASP A 99 15.44 14.53 0.37
CA ASP A 99 16.83 14.65 -0.10
C ASP A 99 17.41 13.33 -0.64
N LEU A 100 16.90 12.20 -0.14
CA LEU A 100 17.25 10.87 -0.62
C LEU A 100 16.55 10.52 -1.93
N PHE A 101 15.47 11.21 -2.29
CA PHE A 101 14.63 10.83 -3.44
C PHE A 101 14.24 12.04 -4.30
N PRO A 102 15.20 12.80 -4.84
CA PRO A 102 14.89 13.92 -5.72
C PRO A 102 14.16 13.42 -6.97
N ALA A 103 13.08 14.11 -7.36
CA ALA A 103 12.27 13.73 -8.53
C ALA A 103 13.07 13.68 -9.85
N ALA A 104 14.19 14.40 -9.93
CA ALA A 104 15.09 14.38 -11.09
C ALA A 104 15.74 13.00 -11.31
N ASP A 105 15.97 12.23 -10.24
CA ASP A 105 16.53 10.88 -10.32
C ASP A 105 15.44 9.83 -10.61
N PHE A 106 14.17 10.21 -10.46
CA PHE A 106 13.00 9.35 -10.62
C PHE A 106 11.96 9.99 -11.55
N PRO A 107 12.35 10.33 -12.79
CA PRO A 107 11.46 11.05 -13.70
C PRO A 107 10.19 10.26 -13.98
N ALA A 108 9.06 10.95 -14.03
CA ALA A 108 7.85 10.36 -14.59
C ALA A 108 8.07 10.09 -16.08
N PRO A 109 7.33 9.16 -16.70
CA PRO A 109 7.41 8.97 -18.15
C PRO A 109 7.19 10.28 -18.91
N PRO A 110 7.90 10.51 -20.02
CA PRO A 110 7.61 11.60 -20.94
C PRO A 110 6.11 11.72 -21.27
N VAL A 111 5.62 12.96 -21.41
CA VAL A 111 4.18 13.27 -21.60
C VAL A 111 3.60 12.61 -22.85
N ASP A 112 4.42 12.35 -23.86
CA ASP A 112 4.03 11.68 -25.11
C ASP A 112 3.79 10.16 -24.96
N GLN A 113 4.18 9.55 -23.83
CA GLN A 113 3.85 8.15 -23.50
C GLN A 113 2.40 7.94 -23.03
N GLY A 114 1.60 9.01 -23.03
CA GLY A 114 0.16 8.96 -22.83
C GLY A 114 -0.30 9.31 -21.41
N THR A 115 -1.59 9.60 -21.30
CA THR A 115 -2.26 9.98 -20.05
C THR A 115 -2.13 8.88 -19.00
N GLY A 116 -1.75 9.24 -17.77
CA GLY A 116 -1.59 8.28 -16.69
C GLY A 116 -0.43 7.29 -16.86
N ALA A 117 0.54 7.58 -17.74
CA ALA A 117 1.77 6.81 -17.79
C ALA A 117 2.50 6.87 -16.43
N SER A 118 3.16 5.78 -16.05
CA SER A 118 3.87 5.67 -14.77
C SER A 118 5.13 4.84 -14.91
N THR A 119 6.18 5.24 -14.18
CA THR A 119 7.38 4.44 -13.92
C THR A 119 7.37 3.99 -12.46
N ARG A 120 7.82 2.76 -12.23
CA ARG A 120 7.93 2.13 -10.92
C ARG A 120 9.40 1.78 -10.67
N TYR A 121 10.05 2.50 -9.79
CA TYR A 121 11.44 2.26 -9.43
C TYR A 121 11.51 1.27 -8.27
N ARG A 122 12.06 0.08 -8.47
CA ARG A 122 12.29 -0.89 -7.39
C ARG A 122 13.55 -0.47 -6.62
N LEU A 123 13.37 -0.10 -5.35
CA LEU A 123 14.44 0.45 -4.50
C LEU A 123 15.26 -0.62 -3.76
N ASN A 124 14.77 -1.86 -3.72
CA ASN A 124 15.44 -3.00 -3.09
C ASN A 124 15.34 -4.27 -3.96
N PRO A 125 15.88 -4.26 -5.19
CA PRO A 125 15.68 -5.35 -6.14
C PRO A 125 16.51 -6.61 -5.81
N ASP A 126 17.55 -6.47 -4.99
CA ASP A 126 18.46 -7.56 -4.61
C ASP A 126 18.23 -8.03 -3.15
N ALA A 127 17.15 -7.55 -2.52
CA ALA A 127 16.80 -7.94 -1.16
C ALA A 127 16.50 -9.45 -1.08
N PRO A 128 16.81 -10.10 0.06
CA PRO A 128 16.54 -11.52 0.25
C PRO A 128 15.05 -11.86 0.08
N ALA A 129 14.77 -13.12 -0.32
CA ALA A 129 13.40 -13.62 -0.41
C ALA A 129 12.65 -13.46 0.93
N GLY A 130 11.39 -13.02 0.85
CA GLY A 130 10.58 -12.71 2.03
C GLY A 130 10.75 -11.27 2.56
N THR A 131 11.66 -10.48 2.00
CA THR A 131 11.73 -9.04 2.29
C THR A 131 10.60 -8.32 1.53
N PRO A 132 9.89 -7.38 2.18
CA PRO A 132 8.93 -6.52 1.50
C PRO A 132 9.54 -5.78 0.31
N ALA A 133 8.72 -5.57 -0.71
CA ALA A 133 9.09 -4.89 -1.93
C ALA A 133 8.76 -3.40 -1.85
N LEU A 134 9.78 -2.55 -1.84
CA LEU A 134 9.61 -1.10 -1.84
C LEU A 134 9.80 -0.54 -3.25
N TYR A 135 8.75 0.09 -3.75
CA TYR A 135 8.79 0.82 -4.99
C TYR A 135 8.60 2.31 -4.77
N LEU A 136 9.23 3.11 -5.62
CA LEU A 136 8.94 4.53 -5.77
C LEU A 136 8.23 4.72 -7.11
N ASN A 137 6.96 5.11 -7.08
CA ASN A 137 6.15 5.30 -8.26
C ASN A 137 6.14 6.77 -8.67
N SER A 138 6.54 7.03 -9.91
CA SER A 138 6.45 8.34 -10.57
C SER A 138 5.30 8.29 -11.57
N ILE A 139 4.19 8.97 -11.29
CA ILE A 139 2.91 8.76 -11.98
C ILE A 139 2.41 10.07 -12.58
N ASN A 140 2.20 10.11 -13.90
CA ASN A 140 1.62 11.27 -14.58
C ASN A 140 0.13 11.46 -14.25
N PRO A 141 -0.38 12.70 -14.33
CA PRO A 141 -1.81 12.96 -14.24
C PRO A 141 -2.65 12.15 -15.24
N GLY A 142 -3.88 11.86 -14.80
CA GLY A 142 -4.86 11.06 -15.53
C GLY A 142 -4.72 9.55 -15.33
N LYS A 143 -3.84 9.09 -14.42
CA LYS A 143 -3.82 7.67 -14.01
C LYS A 143 -5.15 7.33 -13.36
N THR A 144 -5.76 6.24 -13.79
CA THR A 144 -6.90 5.62 -13.12
C THR A 144 -6.75 4.11 -13.19
N THR A 145 -7.02 3.41 -12.09
CA THR A 145 -7.02 1.94 -12.07
C THR A 145 -8.42 1.39 -11.82
N LEU A 146 -8.66 0.15 -12.26
CA LEU A 146 -9.79 -0.62 -11.75
C LEU A 146 -9.66 -0.81 -10.23
N PRO A 147 -10.77 -0.88 -9.47
CA PRO A 147 -10.74 -1.41 -8.11
C PRO A 147 -10.08 -2.78 -8.08
N HIS A 148 -9.12 -2.96 -7.18
CA HIS A 148 -8.33 -4.18 -7.11
C HIS A 148 -7.83 -4.47 -5.70
N ASN A 149 -7.46 -5.72 -5.46
CA ASN A 149 -6.80 -6.15 -4.23
C ASN A 149 -5.29 -6.35 -4.44
N HIS A 150 -4.63 -6.82 -3.38
CA HIS A 150 -3.18 -6.96 -3.35
C HIS A 150 -2.71 -8.40 -3.18
N THR A 151 -3.49 -9.31 -2.58
CA THR A 151 -3.08 -10.69 -2.21
C THR A 151 -1.89 -10.77 -1.24
N THR A 152 -1.39 -9.61 -0.84
CA THR A 152 -0.40 -9.32 0.19
C THR A 152 -0.75 -7.97 0.79
N TRP A 153 -0.19 -7.57 1.92
CA TRP A 153 -0.45 -6.23 2.46
C TRP A 153 0.28 -5.13 1.65
N ALA A 154 -0.22 -3.91 1.73
CA ALA A 154 0.37 -2.74 1.07
C ALA A 154 0.34 -1.49 1.96
N ALA A 155 1.33 -0.62 1.82
CA ALA A 155 1.33 0.73 2.39
C ALA A 155 1.75 1.75 1.32
N ILE A 156 1.05 2.88 1.25
CA ILE A 156 1.29 3.95 0.27
C ILE A 156 1.52 5.26 1.00
N VAL A 157 2.66 5.90 0.71
CA VAL A 157 3.11 7.15 1.35
C VAL A 157 3.65 8.09 0.28
N ALA A 158 3.16 9.32 0.22
CA ALA A 158 3.61 10.29 -0.77
C ALA A 158 4.87 11.04 -0.32
N LEU A 159 5.80 11.24 -1.25
CA LEU A 159 6.87 12.24 -1.12
C LEU A 159 6.44 13.57 -1.74
N SER A 160 5.68 13.52 -2.85
CA SER A 160 5.11 14.71 -3.50
C SER A 160 3.89 14.35 -4.35
N GLY A 161 3.05 15.36 -4.58
CA GLY A 161 1.82 15.21 -5.36
C GLY A 161 0.65 14.65 -4.54
N GLN A 162 -0.45 14.36 -5.24
CA GLN A 162 -1.70 13.87 -4.65
C GLN A 162 -2.24 12.69 -5.47
N GLU A 163 -2.62 11.61 -4.79
CA GLU A 163 -3.30 10.46 -5.39
C GLU A 163 -4.57 10.15 -4.60
N LEU A 164 -5.72 10.27 -5.27
CA LEU A 164 -7.00 9.89 -4.70
C LEU A 164 -7.11 8.36 -4.70
N ASN A 165 -7.26 7.80 -3.50
CA ASN A 165 -7.52 6.40 -3.24
C ASN A 165 -9.00 6.23 -2.88
N ARG A 166 -9.75 5.53 -3.73
CA ARG A 166 -11.13 5.12 -3.43
C ARG A 166 -11.12 3.74 -2.80
N VAL A 167 -11.66 3.59 -1.60
CA VAL A 167 -11.66 2.34 -0.84
C VAL A 167 -13.05 1.71 -0.89
N TYR A 168 -13.11 0.43 -1.22
CA TYR A 168 -14.35 -0.30 -1.45
C TYR A 168 -14.52 -1.47 -0.49
N ARG A 169 -15.77 -1.83 -0.26
CA ARG A 169 -16.16 -3.10 0.36
C ARG A 169 -17.00 -3.90 -0.64
N ARG A 170 -16.84 -5.22 -0.67
CA ARG A 170 -17.77 -6.09 -1.41
C ARG A 170 -19.15 -6.04 -0.76
N SER A 171 -20.18 -5.81 -1.56
CA SER A 171 -21.59 -5.82 -1.13
C SER A 171 -22.32 -7.08 -1.58
N ASP A 172 -21.65 -7.98 -2.31
CA ASP A 172 -22.15 -9.30 -2.71
C ASP A 172 -21.74 -10.39 -1.70
N ASP A 173 -22.37 -11.57 -1.80
CA ASP A 173 -22.14 -12.73 -0.92
C ASP A 173 -21.07 -13.72 -1.44
N GLY A 174 -20.41 -13.40 -2.56
CA GLY A 174 -19.41 -14.27 -3.18
C GLY A 174 -19.97 -15.53 -3.85
N SER A 175 -21.29 -15.70 -3.93
CA SER A 175 -21.93 -16.90 -4.50
C SER A 175 -21.75 -17.06 -6.02
N GLN A 176 -21.41 -15.99 -6.74
CA GLN A 176 -21.18 -16.00 -8.18
C GLN A 176 -19.68 -15.89 -8.49
N PRO A 177 -19.01 -16.99 -8.86
CA PRO A 177 -17.62 -16.96 -9.27
C PRO A 177 -17.39 -15.97 -10.42
N GLY A 178 -16.29 -15.22 -10.34
CA GLY A 178 -15.93 -14.27 -11.38
C GLY A 178 -16.74 -12.96 -11.37
N ARG A 179 -17.59 -12.72 -10.36
CA ARG A 179 -18.30 -11.45 -10.19
C ARG A 179 -18.18 -10.91 -8.78
N ALA A 180 -18.20 -9.58 -8.66
CA ALA A 180 -18.30 -8.86 -7.40
C ALA A 180 -19.12 -7.58 -7.60
N THR A 181 -19.82 -7.15 -6.55
CA THR A 181 -20.42 -5.80 -6.49
C THR A 181 -19.73 -5.03 -5.37
N LEU A 182 -19.40 -3.77 -5.64
CA LEU A 182 -18.64 -2.93 -4.73
C LEU A 182 -19.46 -1.74 -4.24
N GLU A 183 -19.31 -1.44 -2.95
CA GLU A 183 -19.75 -0.20 -2.33
C GLU A 183 -18.53 0.66 -2.04
N LEU A 184 -18.55 1.93 -2.46
CA LEU A 184 -17.54 2.91 -2.08
C LEU A 184 -17.70 3.24 -0.60
N VAL A 185 -16.71 2.91 0.22
CA VAL A 185 -16.74 3.14 1.67
C VAL A 185 -16.25 4.55 1.99
N ARG A 186 -15.15 4.96 1.33
CA ARG A 186 -14.52 6.25 1.57
C ARG A 186 -13.51 6.59 0.48
N GLU A 187 -13.08 7.84 0.50
CA GLU A 187 -12.04 8.39 -0.33
C GLU A 187 -10.91 8.95 0.55
N VAL A 188 -9.65 8.72 0.16
CA VAL A 188 -8.46 9.23 0.83
C VAL A 188 -7.57 9.89 -0.21
N VAL A 189 -7.20 11.16 -0.01
CA VAL A 189 -6.16 11.79 -0.84
C VAL A 189 -4.82 11.54 -0.17
N VAL A 190 -4.03 10.66 -0.76
CA VAL A 190 -2.66 10.39 -0.32
C VAL A 190 -1.76 11.50 -0.82
N GLN A 191 -1.08 12.17 0.11
CA GLN A 191 -0.22 13.32 -0.12
C GLN A 191 0.79 13.42 1.04
N PRO A 192 1.84 14.26 0.98
CA PRO A 192 2.79 14.37 2.09
C PRO A 192 2.08 14.63 3.43
N GLY A 193 2.33 13.76 4.42
CA GLY A 193 1.67 13.77 5.72
C GLY A 193 0.34 13.00 5.82
N GLN A 194 -0.17 12.41 4.73
CA GLN A 194 -1.36 11.57 4.71
C GLN A 194 -1.11 10.28 3.91
N SER A 195 -1.08 9.15 4.61
CA SER A 195 -0.85 7.82 4.03
C SER A 195 -2.13 6.97 3.99
N VAL A 196 -2.03 5.81 3.34
CA VAL A 196 -3.06 4.75 3.36
C VAL A 196 -2.40 3.38 3.34
N SER A 197 -3.06 2.37 3.92
CA SER A 197 -2.58 0.99 3.91
C SER A 197 -3.72 -0.01 3.75
N PHE A 198 -3.39 -1.20 3.23
CA PHE A 198 -4.34 -2.22 2.79
C PHE A 198 -3.88 -3.61 3.24
N LEU A 199 -4.79 -4.38 3.84
CA LEU A 199 -4.64 -5.83 4.01
C LEU A 199 -4.80 -6.56 2.65
N PRO A 200 -4.43 -7.86 2.56
CA PRO A 200 -4.42 -8.61 1.30
C PRO A 200 -5.69 -8.52 0.46
N ASP A 201 -6.84 -8.56 1.12
CA ASP A 201 -8.17 -8.59 0.50
C ASP A 201 -8.85 -7.22 0.46
N ASP A 202 -8.24 -6.16 1.03
CA ASP A 202 -8.78 -4.81 0.94
C ASP A 202 -8.76 -4.34 -0.54
N ILE A 203 -9.82 -3.66 -0.96
CA ILE A 203 -10.03 -3.26 -2.36
C ILE A 203 -9.95 -1.75 -2.48
N HIS A 204 -9.13 -1.27 -3.42
CA HIS A 204 -9.04 0.15 -3.72
C HIS A 204 -8.83 0.43 -5.21
N SER A 205 -9.04 1.68 -5.63
CA SER A 205 -8.52 2.19 -6.90
C SER A 205 -7.79 3.51 -6.69
N ILE A 206 -6.78 3.77 -7.53
CA ILE A 206 -6.03 5.02 -7.51
C ILE A 206 -6.46 5.92 -8.66
N HIS A 207 -6.45 7.23 -8.41
CA HIS A 207 -6.77 8.28 -9.36
C HIS A 207 -5.78 9.42 -9.15
N VAL A 208 -4.87 9.62 -10.11
CA VAL A 208 -3.94 10.76 -10.08
C VAL A 208 -4.55 11.87 -10.91
N THR A 209 -4.97 12.93 -10.24
CA THR A 209 -5.58 14.12 -10.84
C THR A 209 -4.65 15.32 -10.74
N GLY A 210 -4.94 16.38 -11.50
CA GLY A 210 -4.12 17.61 -11.51
C GLY A 210 -3.26 17.71 -12.76
N ASP A 211 -2.16 18.45 -12.65
CA ASP A 211 -1.30 18.87 -13.75
C ASP A 211 0.17 18.47 -13.58
N THR A 212 0.59 18.02 -12.39
CA THR A 212 1.96 17.57 -12.11
C THR A 212 2.01 16.09 -11.75
N PRO A 213 3.09 15.36 -12.11
CA PRO A 213 3.29 13.98 -11.66
C PRO A 213 3.38 13.86 -10.14
N THR A 214 3.03 12.68 -9.63
CA THR A 214 3.21 12.30 -8.21
C THR A 214 4.44 11.44 -8.03
N LEU A 215 5.00 11.44 -6.82
CA LEU A 215 6.12 10.58 -6.44
C LEU A 215 5.83 9.91 -5.10
N HIS A 216 5.41 8.64 -5.13
CA HIS A 216 4.85 7.93 -3.97
C HIS A 216 5.62 6.64 -3.69
N PHE A 217 5.93 6.37 -2.43
CA PHE A 217 6.30 5.02 -2.00
C PHE A 217 5.10 4.10 -2.05
N HIS A 218 5.29 2.93 -2.63
CA HIS A 218 4.39 1.79 -2.52
C HIS A 218 5.20 0.61 -1.99
N LEU A 219 4.88 0.19 -0.77
CA LEU A 219 5.50 -0.95 -0.12
C LEU A 219 4.51 -2.12 -0.14
N TYR A 220 4.97 -3.29 -0.59
CA TYR A 220 4.17 -4.51 -0.62
C TYR A 220 4.85 -5.62 0.17
N GLY A 221 4.09 -6.45 0.86
CA GLY A 221 4.66 -7.61 1.58
C GLY A 221 5.33 -8.64 0.67
N GLN A 222 5.06 -8.59 -0.64
CA GLN A 222 5.72 -9.39 -1.67
C GLN A 222 5.90 -8.55 -2.94
N PRO A 223 6.88 -8.85 -3.79
CA PRO A 223 7.04 -8.17 -5.08
C PRO A 223 5.81 -8.32 -5.98
N LEU A 224 5.35 -7.23 -6.59
CA LEU A 224 4.10 -7.22 -7.36
C LEU A 224 4.14 -8.19 -8.54
N GLU A 225 5.28 -8.34 -9.19
CA GLU A 225 5.54 -9.21 -10.33
C GLU A 225 5.43 -10.70 -9.99
N THR A 226 5.55 -11.08 -8.71
CA THR A 226 5.36 -12.47 -8.28
C THR A 226 3.90 -12.80 -7.96
N LEU A 227 3.02 -11.80 -7.93
CA LEU A 227 1.62 -11.96 -7.54
C LEU A 227 0.76 -12.32 -8.75
N SER A 228 0.34 -13.58 -8.83
CA SER A 228 -0.51 -14.08 -9.91
C SER A 228 -2.01 -14.06 -9.60
N GLY A 229 -2.38 -13.89 -8.33
CA GLY A 229 -3.77 -14.02 -7.86
C GLY A 229 -4.54 -12.71 -7.68
N ARG A 230 -3.94 -11.55 -7.98
CA ARG A 230 -4.59 -10.24 -7.78
C ARG A 230 -5.83 -10.11 -8.65
N ILE A 231 -6.92 -9.64 -8.05
CA ILE A 231 -8.17 -9.41 -8.75
C ILE A 231 -8.35 -7.92 -9.06
N GLY A 232 -8.89 -7.64 -10.23
CA GLY A 232 -9.45 -6.35 -10.62
C GLY A 232 -10.95 -6.51 -10.83
N ILE A 233 -11.72 -5.45 -10.59
CA ILE A 233 -13.18 -5.47 -10.70
C ILE A 233 -13.60 -4.34 -11.62
N ASP A 234 -14.24 -4.69 -12.73
CA ASP A 234 -14.89 -3.71 -13.59
C ASP A 234 -16.17 -3.22 -12.92
N LEU A 235 -16.24 -1.91 -12.59
CA LEU A 235 -17.37 -1.35 -11.83
C LEU A 235 -18.70 -1.39 -12.60
N ALA A 236 -18.66 -1.34 -13.94
CA ALA A 236 -19.88 -1.28 -14.75
C ALA A 236 -20.55 -2.65 -14.87
N SER A 237 -19.75 -3.70 -15.10
CA SER A 237 -20.20 -5.07 -15.30
C SER A 237 -20.11 -5.92 -14.04
N GLY A 238 -19.34 -5.51 -13.02
CA GLY A 238 -19.02 -6.34 -11.86
C GLY A 238 -18.13 -7.54 -12.19
N GLN A 239 -17.52 -7.59 -13.37
CA GLN A 239 -16.64 -8.70 -13.77
C GLN A 239 -15.34 -8.66 -12.96
N ILE A 240 -14.97 -9.81 -12.39
CA ILE A 240 -13.65 -10.02 -11.82
C ILE A 240 -12.69 -10.48 -12.92
N LEU A 241 -11.54 -9.82 -12.99
CA LEU A 241 -10.44 -10.14 -13.91
C LEU A 241 -9.13 -10.33 -13.13
N ASN A 242 -8.16 -10.99 -13.75
CA ASN A 242 -6.80 -11.04 -13.22
C ASN A 242 -6.15 -9.66 -13.42
N TYR A 243 -5.88 -8.96 -12.32
CA TYR A 243 -5.39 -7.58 -12.37
C TYR A 243 -4.00 -7.49 -12.98
N ASN A 244 -3.06 -8.32 -12.54
CA ASN A 244 -1.69 -8.26 -13.04
C ASN A 244 -1.64 -8.63 -14.53
N ALA A 245 -2.33 -9.69 -14.95
CA ALA A 245 -2.33 -10.12 -16.34
C ALA A 245 -2.94 -9.10 -17.32
N THR A 246 -3.76 -8.16 -16.84
CA THR A 246 -4.48 -7.20 -17.69
C THR A 246 -3.98 -5.76 -17.54
N GLN A 247 -3.51 -5.37 -16.35
CA GLN A 247 -3.16 -3.99 -16.01
C GLN A 247 -1.66 -3.76 -15.82
N MET A 248 -0.86 -4.80 -15.54
CA MET A 248 0.59 -4.64 -15.44
C MET A 248 1.26 -4.77 -16.80
N LYS A 249 1.84 -3.66 -17.27
CA LYS A 249 2.62 -3.63 -18.51
C LYS A 249 4.09 -3.98 -18.21
N PRO A 250 4.72 -4.87 -18.98
CA PRO A 250 6.17 -5.07 -18.94
C PRO A 250 6.92 -3.75 -19.22
N GLY A 251 8.04 -3.52 -18.55
CA GLY A 251 8.89 -2.33 -18.77
C GLY A 251 8.52 -1.07 -18.00
N GLN A 252 7.52 -1.13 -17.11
CA GLN A 252 7.25 -0.04 -16.15
C GLN A 252 8.13 -0.13 -14.90
N GLU A 253 8.95 -1.17 -14.75
CA GLU A 253 9.84 -1.33 -13.60
C GLU A 253 11.29 -1.02 -13.96
N GLU A 254 11.92 -0.16 -13.16
CA GLU A 254 13.33 0.17 -13.24
C GLU A 254 14.02 -0.19 -11.91
N ARG A 255 15.24 -0.73 -11.97
CA ARG A 255 16.05 -0.95 -10.77
C ARG A 255 16.76 0.35 -10.41
N ALA A 256 16.62 0.79 -9.16
CA ALA A 256 17.22 2.01 -8.64
C ALA A 256 18.40 1.74 -7.71
#